data_AF-A0A7S2DH50-F1
#
_entry.id   AF-A0A7S2DH50-F1
#
_cell.length_a   1.000
_cell.length_b   1.000
_cell.length_c   1.000
_cell.angle_alpha   90.00
_cell.angle_beta   90.00
_cell.angle_gamma   90.00
#
_symmetry.space_group_name_H-M   'P 1'
#
loop_
_entity.id
_entity.type
_entity.pdbx_description
1 polymer ?
#
loop_
_entity_poly.entity_id
_entity_poly.type
_entity_poly.pdbx_seq_one_letter_code
_entity_poly.pdbx_strand_id
1 'polypeptide(L)'
;MTCDQTGETGVKREITRKMVCNIQGGGGINETINHLTEGIALGLKGTLVKFSEALQRDATWTRTQKISRLPRYICVQFMRFYWKHSRAIEEGREVERGEKCKIMRPVTFPETLDIYNFCSDKVQEVLKLNRDRHGDEILGDLKRETNSEPGLGAAEESKAAEEKPSDPMEEDEDEDLKAALALSTAMNTADSQPVSNKDRVGYGLDPDFQGNYELFALVTHKGRLADGGHYIGWVRQEGDDWLVFDDADVSPCKTEDVLPLKGGGDYHMAYLTFYRSKN
;
A
#
# COMPACT_ATOMS: atom_id res chain seq x y z
N MET A 1 20.94 3.12 8.40
CA MET A 1 21.79 1.93 8.69
C MET A 1 22.21 2.09 10.13
N THR A 2 22.10 1.04 10.92
CA THR A 2 22.47 1.05 12.34
C THR A 2 23.39 -0.15 12.55
N CYS A 3 24.55 0.07 13.16
CA CYS A 3 25.40 -1.04 13.56
C CYS A 3 24.82 -1.67 14.84
N ASP A 4 24.60 -2.98 14.83
CA ASP A 4 23.97 -3.68 15.96
C ASP A 4 24.90 -3.75 17.19
N GLN A 5 26.20 -3.54 17.00
CA GLN A 5 27.22 -3.65 18.05
C GLN A 5 27.73 -2.30 18.56
N THR A 6 27.77 -1.26 17.72
CA THR A 6 28.32 0.05 18.08
C THR A 6 27.28 1.17 18.13
N GLY A 7 26.06 0.93 17.64
CA GLY A 7 25.02 1.97 17.57
C GLY A 7 25.30 3.07 16.54
N GLU A 8 26.37 2.95 15.73
CA GLU A 8 26.67 3.90 14.66
C GLU A 8 25.50 3.98 13.68
N THR A 9 25.06 5.20 13.37
CA THR A 9 23.98 5.43 12.40
C THR A 9 24.50 6.13 11.14
N GLY A 10 24.16 5.56 9.98
CA GLY A 10 24.46 6.12 8.67
C GLY A 10 23.18 6.28 7.85
N VAL A 11 22.91 7.51 7.39
CA VAL A 11 21.79 7.80 6.48
C VAL A 11 22.33 7.97 5.07
N LYS A 12 21.89 7.12 4.15
CA LYS A 12 22.18 7.24 2.71
C LYS A 12 20.87 7.35 1.94
N ARG A 13 20.83 8.23 0.95
CA ARG A 13 19.72 8.33 0.00
C ARG A 13 20.04 7.50 -1.22
N GLU A 14 19.08 6.66 -1.63
CA GLU A 14 19.18 5.80 -2.80
C GLU A 14 17.87 5.89 -3.58
N ILE A 15 17.97 5.84 -4.91
CA ILE A 15 16.81 5.86 -5.80
C ILE A 15 16.61 4.46 -6.35
N THR A 16 15.44 3.88 -6.08
CA THR A 16 15.05 2.57 -6.61
C THR A 16 13.79 2.75 -7.45
N ARG A 17 13.76 2.11 -8.64
CA ARG A 17 12.63 2.20 -9.58
C ARG A 17 11.55 1.12 -9.39
N LYS A 18 11.81 0.16 -8.51
CA LYS A 18 10.93 -0.97 -8.21
C LYS A 18 11.01 -1.31 -6.74
N MET A 19 9.88 -1.68 -6.14
CA MET A 19 9.84 -2.28 -4.82
C MET A 19 9.99 -3.78 -4.94
N VAL A 20 10.71 -4.36 -4.00
CA VAL A 20 11.02 -5.78 -3.99
C VAL A 20 10.23 -6.42 -2.86
N CYS A 21 9.37 -7.36 -3.21
CA CYS A 21 8.69 -8.23 -2.26
C CYS A 21 9.52 -9.50 -2.10
N ASN A 22 10.24 -9.59 -0.98
CA ASN A 22 10.95 -10.82 -0.63
C ASN A 22 9.92 -11.83 -0.14
N ILE A 23 10.02 -13.07 -0.60
CA ILE A 23 9.13 -14.16 -0.18
C ILE A 23 9.98 -15.13 0.63
N GLN A 24 9.66 -15.27 1.93
CA GLN A 24 10.31 -16.20 2.85
C GLN A 24 9.23 -17.08 3.50
N GLY A 25 9.60 -18.33 3.79
CA GLY A 25 8.73 -19.32 4.41
C GLY A 25 9.01 -20.72 3.88
N GLY A 26 9.45 -21.61 4.78
CA GLY A 26 9.83 -23.00 4.50
C GLY A 26 11.25 -23.34 4.94
N GLY A 27 11.50 -24.59 5.32
CA GLY A 27 12.83 -25.08 5.69
C GLY A 27 13.34 -24.65 7.08
N GLY A 28 12.46 -24.50 8.08
CA GLY A 28 12.86 -24.19 9.46
C GLY A 28 12.96 -22.69 9.80
N ILE A 29 12.46 -21.82 8.92
CA ILE A 29 12.38 -20.38 9.14
C ILE A 29 10.99 -20.04 9.69
N ASN A 30 10.94 -19.40 10.86
CA ASN A 30 9.69 -19.12 11.60
C ASN A 30 8.84 -17.99 11.00
N GLU A 31 9.43 -17.07 10.23
CA GLU A 31 8.70 -15.99 9.59
C GLU A 31 8.17 -16.45 8.24
N THR A 32 6.85 -16.64 8.17
CA THR A 32 6.16 -16.98 6.93
C THR A 32 5.42 -15.78 6.39
N ILE A 33 5.70 -15.43 5.13
CA ILE A 33 5.06 -14.30 4.45
C ILE A 33 3.80 -14.79 3.74
N ASN A 34 2.66 -14.19 4.06
CA ASN A 34 1.38 -14.50 3.41
C ASN A 34 0.79 -13.27 2.69
N HIS A 35 1.18 -12.08 3.12
CA HIS A 35 0.70 -10.81 2.59
C HIS A 35 1.82 -10.01 1.91
N LEU A 36 1.48 -9.29 0.84
CA LEU A 36 2.43 -8.42 0.13
C LEU A 36 3.08 -7.39 1.08
N THR A 37 2.32 -6.83 2.02
CA THR A 37 2.79 -5.83 2.99
C THR A 37 3.95 -6.37 3.84
N GLU A 38 3.87 -7.61 4.28
CA GLU A 38 4.94 -8.28 5.05
C GLU A 38 6.19 -8.47 4.19
N GLY A 39 6.01 -8.89 2.93
CA GLY A 39 7.10 -9.10 1.98
C GLY A 39 7.83 -7.81 1.58
N ILE A 40 7.11 -6.69 1.49
CA ILE A 40 7.70 -5.37 1.28
C ILE A 40 8.45 -4.93 2.56
N ALA A 41 7.88 -5.15 3.74
CA ALA A 41 8.55 -4.82 5.01
C ALA A 41 9.90 -5.56 5.15
N LEU A 42 9.94 -6.84 4.77
CA LEU A 42 11.16 -7.64 4.72
C LEU A 42 12.10 -7.26 3.58
N GLY A 43 11.59 -6.66 2.50
CA GLY A 43 12.43 -6.05 1.46
C GLY A 43 13.12 -4.76 1.91
N LEU A 44 12.46 -3.99 2.79
CA LEU A 44 12.96 -2.71 3.31
C LEU A 44 13.95 -2.86 4.47
N LYS A 45 13.93 -4.01 5.15
CA LYS A 45 14.88 -4.39 6.19
C LYS A 45 15.90 -5.35 5.60
N GLY A 46 17.18 -5.04 5.71
CA GLY A 46 18.25 -5.94 5.26
C GLY A 46 19.45 -5.87 6.18
N THR A 47 20.17 -6.97 6.31
CA THR A 47 21.46 -7.01 6.98
C THR A 47 22.57 -6.87 5.96
N LEU A 48 23.63 -6.14 6.31
CA LEU A 48 24.80 -5.98 5.47
C LEU A 48 26.06 -6.02 6.33
N VAL A 49 27.11 -6.63 5.82
CA VAL A 49 28.41 -6.64 6.48
C VAL A 49 29.18 -5.42 6.00
N LYS A 50 29.65 -4.59 6.93
CA LYS A 50 30.49 -3.43 6.66
C LYS A 50 31.55 -3.31 7.72
N PHE A 51 32.72 -2.86 7.31
CA PHE A 51 33.79 -2.46 8.20
C PHE A 51 33.30 -1.32 9.11
N SER A 52 33.36 -1.53 10.44
CA SER A 52 33.11 -0.48 11.42
C SER A 52 34.44 0.13 11.84
N GLU A 53 34.57 1.44 11.67
CA GLU A 53 35.78 2.18 12.05
C GLU A 53 36.01 2.16 13.56
N ALA A 54 34.95 2.14 14.37
CA ALA A 54 35.04 2.05 15.83
C ALA A 54 35.55 0.68 16.34
N LEU A 55 35.20 -0.42 15.67
CA LEU A 55 35.63 -1.77 16.06
C LEU A 55 36.84 -2.28 15.28
N GLN A 56 37.28 -1.56 14.23
CA GLN A 56 38.35 -1.96 13.31
C GLN A 56 38.16 -3.40 12.75
N ARG A 57 36.90 -3.81 12.55
CA ARG A 57 36.53 -5.11 11.99
C ARG A 57 35.23 -5.02 11.21
N ASP A 58 34.98 -6.04 10.42
CA ASP A 58 33.69 -6.23 9.77
C ASP A 58 32.61 -6.55 10.81
N ALA A 59 31.57 -5.72 10.83
CA ALA A 59 30.42 -5.86 11.70
C ALA A 59 29.15 -6.03 10.87
N THR A 60 28.13 -6.62 11.47
CA THR A 60 26.79 -6.69 10.89
C THR A 60 26.06 -5.37 11.13
N TRP A 61 25.53 -4.80 10.07
CA TRP A 61 24.73 -3.58 10.08
C TRP A 61 23.32 -3.90 9.64
N THR A 62 22.35 -3.36 10.37
CA THR A 62 20.95 -3.41 9.98
C THR A 62 20.61 -2.17 9.15
N ARG A 63 20.19 -2.39 7.91
CA ARG A 63 19.68 -1.36 7.00
C ARG A 63 18.16 -1.38 7.03
N THR A 64 17.58 -0.31 7.56
CA THR A 64 16.16 0.00 7.42
C THR A 64 15.99 1.10 6.38
N GLN A 65 15.14 0.87 5.39
CA GLN A 65 14.76 1.86 4.39
C GLN A 65 13.36 2.40 4.67
N LYS A 66 13.19 3.72 4.56
CA LYS A 66 11.89 4.40 4.55
C LYS A 66 11.75 5.19 3.24
N ILE A 67 10.52 5.29 2.71
CA ILE A 67 10.25 6.00 1.47
C ILE A 67 10.16 7.50 1.76
N SER A 68 10.99 8.29 1.06
CA SER A 68 11.03 9.76 1.22
C SER A 68 10.21 10.51 0.18
N ARG A 69 10.00 9.92 -0.99
CA ARG A 69 9.20 10.49 -2.09
C ARG A 69 8.49 9.37 -2.82
N LEU A 70 7.21 9.58 -3.11
CA LEU A 70 6.37 8.59 -3.77
C LEU A 70 6.23 8.89 -5.28
N PRO A 71 6.21 7.88 -6.16
CA PRO A 71 5.92 8.06 -7.59
C PRO A 71 4.41 7.88 -7.87
N ARG A 72 3.92 8.41 -9.00
CA ARG A 72 2.56 8.14 -9.49
C ARG A 72 2.29 6.66 -9.77
N TYR A 73 3.30 5.93 -10.21
CA TYR A 73 3.22 4.50 -10.50
C TYR A 73 4.25 3.72 -9.71
N ILE A 74 3.83 2.60 -9.15
CA ILE A 74 4.66 1.72 -8.34
C ILE A 74 4.69 0.34 -8.99
N CYS A 75 5.90 -0.16 -9.25
CA CYS A 75 6.13 -1.53 -9.66
C CYS A 75 6.62 -2.33 -8.45
N VAL A 76 5.93 -3.42 -8.12
CA VAL A 76 6.31 -4.37 -7.10
C VAL A 76 6.73 -5.67 -7.77
N GLN A 77 7.97 -6.10 -7.51
CA GLN A 77 8.53 -7.34 -8.01
C GLN A 77 8.55 -8.41 -6.92
N PHE A 78 7.91 -9.55 -7.20
CA PHE A 78 7.96 -10.71 -6.32
C PHE A 78 9.23 -11.51 -6.60
N MET A 79 10.11 -11.62 -5.60
CA MET A 79 11.36 -12.40 -5.71
C MET A 79 11.08 -13.90 -5.57
N ARG A 80 10.40 -14.47 -6.57
CA ARG A 80 10.04 -15.89 -6.60
C ARG A 80 11.17 -16.79 -7.05
N PHE A 81 12.06 -16.32 -7.92
CA PHE A 81 13.16 -17.12 -8.41
C PHE A 81 14.37 -17.01 -7.50
N TYR A 82 14.91 -18.14 -7.10
CA TYR A 82 16.13 -18.21 -6.31
C TYR A 82 16.99 -19.37 -6.79
N TRP A 83 18.28 -19.24 -6.55
CA TRP A 83 19.24 -20.30 -6.82
C TRP A 83 19.41 -21.12 -5.55
N LYS A 84 19.00 -22.40 -5.61
CA LYS A 84 19.21 -23.32 -4.49
C LYS A 84 20.54 -24.05 -4.74
N HIS A 85 21.47 -23.88 -3.81
CA HIS A 85 22.65 -24.72 -3.77
C HIS A 85 22.25 -26.08 -3.20
N SER A 86 22.12 -27.08 -4.07
CA SER A 86 21.89 -28.46 -3.67
C SER A 86 23.23 -29.17 -3.60
N ARG A 87 23.54 -29.76 -2.44
CA ARG A 87 24.67 -30.69 -2.33
C ARG A 87 24.21 -32.03 -2.85
N ALA A 88 24.54 -32.35 -4.10
CA ALA A 88 24.30 -33.67 -4.65
C ALA A 88 25.55 -34.51 -4.40
N ILE A 89 25.35 -35.73 -3.86
CA ILE A 89 26.43 -36.71 -3.73
C ILE A 89 26.38 -37.56 -4.99
N GLU A 90 27.27 -37.28 -5.94
CA GLU A 90 27.47 -38.11 -7.13
C GLU A 90 28.79 -38.85 -7.00
N GLU A 91 28.79 -40.18 -7.21
CA GLU A 91 29.97 -41.05 -7.16
C GLU A 91 30.88 -40.85 -5.92
N GLY A 92 30.28 -40.60 -4.76
CA GLY A 92 31.01 -40.43 -3.49
C GLY A 92 31.79 -39.12 -3.34
N ARG A 93 31.65 -38.15 -4.26
CA ARG A 93 32.14 -36.78 -4.12
C ARG A 93 30.97 -35.82 -3.95
N GLU A 94 31.10 -34.87 -3.01
CA GLU A 94 30.16 -33.76 -2.91
C GLU A 94 30.36 -32.85 -4.13
N VAL A 95 29.38 -32.84 -5.04
CA VAL A 95 29.33 -31.91 -6.17
C VAL A 95 28.32 -30.83 -5.82
N GLU A 96 28.77 -29.59 -5.79
CA GLU A 96 27.89 -28.45 -5.59
C GLU A 96 27.18 -28.13 -6.90
N ARG A 97 25.96 -28.66 -7.07
CA ARG A 97 25.10 -28.36 -8.21
C ARG A 97 24.02 -27.40 -7.76
N GLY A 98 23.98 -26.24 -8.39
CA GLY A 98 22.91 -25.30 -8.15
C GLY A 98 21.73 -25.54 -9.08
N GLU A 99 20.53 -25.45 -8.52
CA GLU A 99 19.27 -25.61 -9.24
C GLU A 99 18.49 -24.29 -9.18
N LYS A 100 17.94 -23.87 -10.32
CA LYS A 100 17.01 -22.73 -10.37
C LYS A 100 15.67 -23.20 -9.81
N CYS A 101 15.24 -22.60 -8.71
CA CYS A 101 13.96 -22.92 -8.08
C CYS A 101 13.02 -21.71 -8.12
N LYS A 102 11.72 -21.99 -8.18
CA LYS A 102 10.65 -20.99 -8.06
C LYS A 102 9.90 -21.22 -6.75
N ILE A 103 9.75 -20.17 -5.95
CA ILE A 103 8.92 -20.17 -4.75
C ILE A 103 7.46 -20.14 -5.17
N MET A 104 6.76 -21.25 -4.94
CA MET A 104 5.34 -21.44 -5.28
C MET A 104 4.40 -21.07 -4.13
N ARG A 105 4.92 -20.43 -3.07
CA ARG A 105 4.12 -20.00 -1.93
C ARG A 105 3.04 -18.97 -2.36
N PRO A 106 1.80 -19.08 -1.86
CA PRO A 106 0.79 -18.06 -2.09
C PRO A 106 1.17 -16.77 -1.35
N VAL A 107 1.14 -15.63 -2.04
CA VAL A 107 1.31 -14.30 -1.45
C VAL A 107 0.16 -13.44 -1.92
N THR A 108 -0.74 -13.12 -1.00
CA THR A 108 -1.91 -12.28 -1.28
C THR A 108 -1.46 -10.85 -1.56
N PHE A 109 -2.01 -10.24 -2.59
CA PHE A 109 -1.84 -8.83 -2.91
C PHE A 109 -3.22 -8.16 -2.90
N PRO A 110 -3.34 -6.98 -2.25
CA PRO A 110 -4.60 -6.27 -2.21
C PRO A 110 -4.84 -5.53 -3.54
N GLU A 111 -6.10 -5.27 -3.88
CA GLU A 111 -6.44 -4.38 -4.99
C GLU A 111 -6.02 -2.94 -4.67
N THR A 112 -6.26 -2.48 -3.44
CA THR A 112 -5.79 -1.19 -2.94
C THR A 112 -4.62 -1.40 -1.98
N LEU A 113 -3.45 -0.91 -2.35
CA LEU A 113 -2.23 -0.95 -1.56
C LEU A 113 -2.07 0.33 -0.75
N ASP A 114 -2.04 0.22 0.57
CA ASP A 114 -1.66 1.30 1.48
C ASP A 114 -0.14 1.30 1.72
N ILE A 115 0.50 2.44 1.42
CA ILE A 115 1.97 2.62 1.57
C ILE A 115 2.34 3.43 2.81
N TYR A 116 1.35 3.92 3.57
CA TYR A 116 1.54 4.76 4.75
C TYR A 116 2.61 4.23 5.72
N ASN A 117 2.56 2.93 6.02
CA ASN A 117 3.48 2.27 6.96
C ASN A 117 4.94 2.24 6.49
N PHE A 118 5.21 2.42 5.20
CA PHE A 118 6.55 2.36 4.61
C PHE A 118 7.18 3.75 4.38
N CYS A 119 6.40 4.81 4.58
CA CYS A 119 6.82 6.18 4.38
C CYS A 119 7.73 6.70 5.52
N SER A 120 8.48 7.77 5.24
CA SER A 120 9.21 8.51 6.26
C SER A 120 8.27 9.36 7.10
N ASP A 121 8.66 9.67 8.34
CA ASP A 121 7.77 10.33 9.33
C ASP A 121 7.23 11.67 8.79
N LYS A 122 8.06 12.41 8.04
CA LYS A 122 7.65 13.64 7.34
C LYS A 122 6.54 13.44 6.31
N VAL A 123 6.62 12.34 5.55
CA VAL A 123 5.62 12.00 4.53
C VAL A 123 4.35 11.48 5.20
N GLN A 124 4.49 10.73 6.29
CA GLN A 124 3.37 10.23 7.07
C GLN A 124 2.54 11.35 7.71
N GLU A 125 3.16 12.44 8.13
CA GLU A 125 2.45 13.62 8.65
C GLU A 125 1.55 14.27 7.57
N VAL A 126 2.07 14.46 6.37
CA VAL A 126 1.29 15.02 5.24
C VAL A 126 0.16 14.07 4.84
N LEU A 127 0.45 12.76 4.76
CA LEU A 127 -0.57 11.75 4.42
C LEU A 127 -1.65 11.64 5.51
N LYS A 128 -1.31 11.83 6.79
CA LYS A 128 -2.28 11.86 7.90
C LYS A 128 -3.26 13.01 7.74
N LEU A 129 -2.75 14.22 7.49
CA LEU A 129 -3.60 15.39 7.26
C LEU A 129 -4.62 15.15 6.13
N ASN A 130 -4.17 14.54 5.03
CA ASN A 130 -5.04 14.21 3.90
C ASN A 130 -6.06 13.11 4.25
N ARG A 131 -5.67 12.13 5.06
CA ARG A 131 -6.58 11.07 5.53
C ARG A 131 -7.64 11.58 6.48
N ASP A 132 -7.26 12.44 7.41
CA ASP A 132 -8.18 12.99 8.41
C ASP A 132 -9.21 13.91 7.72
N ARG A 133 -8.75 14.78 6.81
CA ARG A 133 -9.63 15.63 5.98
C ARG A 133 -10.65 14.82 5.17
N HIS A 134 -10.21 13.76 4.50
CA HIS A 134 -11.13 12.89 3.76
C HIS A 134 -12.03 12.03 4.65
N GLY A 135 -11.51 11.60 5.81
CA GLY A 135 -12.30 10.90 6.82
C GLY A 135 -13.47 11.75 7.30
N ASP A 136 -13.23 13.04 7.54
CA ASP A 136 -14.26 14.01 7.92
C ASP A 136 -15.27 14.28 6.80
N GLU A 137 -14.83 14.32 5.54
CA GLU A 137 -15.70 14.43 4.36
C GLU A 137 -16.64 13.21 4.23
N ILE A 138 -16.09 11.99 4.27
CA ILE A 138 -16.88 10.76 4.20
C ILE A 138 -17.87 10.67 5.37
N LEU A 139 -17.44 11.02 6.59
CA LEU A 139 -18.32 11.00 7.76
C LEU A 139 -19.44 12.05 7.63
N GLY A 140 -19.14 13.20 7.01
CA GLY A 140 -20.09 14.25 6.69
C GLY A 140 -21.11 13.85 5.62
N ASP A 141 -20.66 13.11 4.59
CA ASP A 141 -21.52 12.57 3.53
C ASP A 141 -22.41 11.45 4.06
N LEU A 142 -21.87 10.50 4.83
CA LEU A 142 -22.65 9.44 5.49
C LEU A 142 -23.72 10.03 6.43
N LYS A 143 -23.39 11.09 7.19
CA LYS A 143 -24.36 11.79 8.03
C LYS A 143 -25.46 12.49 7.23
N ARG A 144 -25.12 13.04 6.05
CA ARG A 144 -26.09 13.63 5.12
C ARG A 144 -27.00 12.56 4.51
N GLU A 145 -26.45 11.40 4.12
CA GLU A 145 -27.23 10.26 3.62
C GLU A 145 -28.18 9.72 4.70
N THR A 146 -27.71 9.54 5.95
CA THR A 146 -28.57 9.10 7.06
C THR A 146 -29.68 10.08 7.43
N ASN A 147 -29.51 11.37 7.13
CA ASN A 147 -30.53 12.39 7.35
C ASN A 147 -31.48 12.58 6.14
N SER A 148 -31.17 11.95 5.00
CA SER A 148 -31.95 12.07 3.75
C SER A 148 -32.91 10.90 3.49
N GLU A 149 -32.94 9.88 4.34
CA GLU A 149 -34.02 8.89 4.38
C GLU A 149 -34.98 9.13 5.57
N PRO A 150 -36.11 9.82 5.37
CA PRO A 150 -37.28 9.69 6.22
C PRO A 150 -38.37 8.90 5.49
N GLY A 151 -38.62 7.65 5.90
CA GLY A 151 -39.83 6.94 5.45
C GLY A 151 -39.88 5.43 5.68
N LEU A 152 -40.05 4.98 6.92
CA LEU A 152 -41.22 4.21 7.40
C LEU A 152 -40.93 3.56 8.77
N GLY A 153 -41.64 4.01 9.80
CA GLY A 153 -42.16 3.11 10.85
C GLY A 153 -41.42 3.07 12.20
N ALA A 154 -41.50 4.14 13.00
CA ALA A 154 -41.41 4.02 14.46
C ALA A 154 -42.42 4.98 15.12
N ALA A 155 -43.67 4.53 15.23
CA ALA A 155 -44.59 4.90 16.30
C ALA A 155 -44.66 3.66 17.21
N GLU A 156 -44.63 3.71 18.54
CA GLU A 156 -45.44 4.53 19.44
C GLU A 156 -44.77 4.66 20.84
N GLU A 157 -45.03 5.83 21.46
CA GLU A 157 -45.41 6.09 22.86
C GLU A 157 -44.46 5.71 24.04
N SER A 158 -44.26 6.50 25.11
CA SER A 158 -45.05 7.60 25.71
C SER A 158 -44.27 8.38 26.80
N LYS A 159 -44.47 9.72 26.86
CA LYS A 159 -44.79 10.65 27.99
C LYS A 159 -43.95 10.61 29.29
N ALA A 160 -43.62 11.68 30.04
CA ALA A 160 -44.10 13.06 30.26
C ALA A 160 -42.94 13.85 30.97
N ALA A 161 -42.88 15.15 31.25
CA ALA A 161 -43.83 16.27 31.35
C ALA A 161 -43.00 17.59 31.37
N GLU A 162 -43.53 18.70 30.86
CA GLU A 162 -43.10 20.05 31.26
C GLU A 162 -44.21 21.09 30.99
N GLU A 163 -44.51 21.92 32.00
CA GLU A 163 -45.46 23.04 31.95
C GLU A 163 -44.78 24.33 31.44
N LYS A 164 -45.51 25.13 30.65
CA LYS A 164 -45.20 26.55 30.33
C LYS A 164 -46.21 27.48 31.05
N PRO A 165 -45.90 28.77 31.28
CA PRO A 165 -46.22 29.87 30.31
C PRO A 165 -45.14 31.00 30.31
N SER A 166 -45.02 32.01 29.43
CA SER A 166 -45.70 32.56 28.24
C SER A 166 -44.84 33.74 27.67
N ASP A 167 -44.64 33.82 26.34
CA ASP A 167 -44.44 34.98 25.39
C ASP A 167 -43.67 36.29 25.74
N PRO A 168 -43.27 37.17 24.78
CA PRO A 168 -43.01 37.05 23.30
C PRO A 168 -41.78 37.88 22.75
N MET A 169 -41.44 37.71 21.45
CA MET A 169 -40.59 38.59 20.56
C MET A 169 -39.07 38.66 20.91
N GLU A 170 -38.08 38.78 20.00
CA GLU A 170 -37.88 39.64 18.81
C GLU A 170 -36.86 39.02 17.81
N GLU A 171 -36.84 39.62 16.62
CA GLU A 171 -35.92 39.49 15.47
C GLU A 171 -34.42 39.45 15.85
N ASP A 172 -33.62 38.50 15.33
CA ASP A 172 -32.14 38.63 15.12
C ASP A 172 -31.45 37.36 14.52
N GLU A 173 -32.12 36.53 13.70
CA GLU A 173 -31.52 35.26 13.20
C GLU A 173 -30.59 35.40 11.97
N ASP A 174 -30.48 36.59 11.37
CA ASP A 174 -29.77 36.78 10.09
C ASP A 174 -28.27 37.11 10.23
N GLU A 175 -27.83 37.67 11.37
CA GLU A 175 -26.42 38.00 11.61
C GLU A 175 -25.61 36.80 12.11
N ASP A 176 -26.20 35.94 12.97
CA ASP A 176 -25.53 34.74 13.46
C ASP A 176 -25.35 33.67 12.37
N LEU A 177 -26.32 33.53 11.45
CA LEU A 177 -26.18 32.64 10.30
C LEU A 177 -25.12 33.15 9.31
N LYS A 178 -25.03 34.47 9.10
CA LYS A 178 -23.98 35.10 8.27
C LYS A 178 -22.61 35.00 8.93
N ALA A 179 -22.52 35.16 10.24
CA ALA A 179 -21.27 34.98 10.97
C ALA A 179 -20.79 33.53 10.90
N ALA A 180 -21.69 32.55 11.01
CA ALA A 180 -21.38 31.13 10.83
C ALA A 180 -20.96 30.79 9.39
N LEU A 181 -21.62 31.37 8.38
CA LEU A 181 -21.25 31.19 6.97
C LEU A 181 -19.93 31.88 6.63
N ALA A 182 -19.66 33.05 7.22
CA ALA A 182 -18.40 33.77 7.06
C ALA A 182 -17.24 33.03 7.75
N LEU A 183 -17.47 32.40 8.91
CA LEU A 183 -16.48 31.58 9.59
C LEU A 183 -16.15 30.30 8.80
N SER A 184 -17.18 29.63 8.23
CA SER A 184 -16.97 28.44 7.40
C SER A 184 -16.31 28.78 6.05
N THR A 185 -16.60 29.95 5.49
CA THR A 185 -15.93 30.44 4.27
C THR A 185 -14.48 30.86 4.55
N ALA A 186 -14.20 31.47 5.71
CA ALA A 186 -12.85 31.82 6.14
C ALA A 186 -11.96 30.58 6.38
N MET A 187 -12.52 29.51 6.95
CA MET A 187 -11.81 28.23 7.11
C MET A 187 -11.49 27.56 5.77
N ASN A 188 -12.40 27.62 4.78
CA ASN A 188 -12.16 27.05 3.44
C ASN A 188 -11.17 27.87 2.59
N THR A 189 -11.00 29.17 2.85
CA THR A 189 -10.06 30.01 2.09
C THR A 189 -8.62 30.02 2.63
N ALA A 190 -8.36 29.43 3.80
CA ALA A 190 -7.01 29.37 4.37
C ALA A 190 -6.12 28.26 3.75
N ASP A 191 -6.70 27.31 3.02
CA ASP A 191 -5.98 26.15 2.48
C ASP A 191 -5.64 26.26 0.97
N SER A 192 -5.90 27.42 0.36
CA SER A 192 -5.47 27.73 -1.02
C SER A 192 -4.20 28.58 -1.05
N GLN A 193 -3.27 28.32 -0.12
CA GLN A 193 -1.88 28.69 -0.38
C GLN A 193 -1.35 27.79 -1.50
N PRO A 194 -0.64 28.33 -2.51
CA PRO A 194 0.05 27.49 -3.48
C PRO A 194 1.09 26.68 -2.71
N VAL A 195 0.77 25.42 -2.41
CA VAL A 195 1.66 24.50 -1.71
C VAL A 195 3.04 24.61 -2.32
N SER A 196 3.98 25.07 -1.49
CA SER A 196 5.34 25.29 -1.91
C SER A 196 5.85 23.99 -2.53
N ASN A 197 6.65 24.07 -3.60
CA ASN A 197 7.16 22.90 -4.34
C ASN A 197 8.00 21.92 -3.46
N LYS A 198 8.17 22.21 -2.16
CA LYS A 198 8.80 21.39 -1.12
C LYS A 198 7.85 20.45 -0.36
N ASP A 199 6.55 20.70 -0.38
CA ASP A 199 5.55 19.94 0.41
C ASP A 199 4.87 18.82 -0.39
N ARG A 200 5.27 18.65 -1.65
CA ARG A 200 4.77 17.57 -2.50
C ARG A 200 5.28 16.21 -2.01
N VAL A 201 4.33 15.35 -1.64
CA VAL A 201 4.52 13.94 -1.28
C VAL A 201 5.30 13.16 -2.36
N GLY A 202 5.22 13.60 -3.61
CA GLY A 202 5.86 12.94 -4.74
C GLY A 202 5.77 13.64 -6.08
N TYR A 203 6.27 12.97 -7.12
CA TYR A 203 6.23 13.48 -8.49
C TYR A 203 4.92 13.05 -9.17
N GLY A 204 4.12 14.02 -9.61
CA GLY A 204 2.87 13.77 -10.35
C GLY A 204 1.76 13.14 -9.49
N LEU A 205 1.81 13.37 -8.17
CA LEU A 205 0.74 13.03 -7.24
C LEU A 205 -0.11 14.26 -6.95
N ASP A 206 -1.38 14.00 -6.69
CA ASP A 206 -2.34 15.01 -6.23
C ASP A 206 -1.93 15.56 -4.86
N PRO A 207 -2.11 16.88 -4.58
CA PRO A 207 -1.95 17.42 -3.23
C PRO A 207 -2.71 16.66 -2.15
N ASP A 208 -3.90 16.14 -2.46
CA ASP A 208 -4.78 15.45 -1.49
C ASP A 208 -4.55 13.93 -1.41
N PHE A 209 -3.45 13.46 -1.99
CA PHE A 209 -3.12 12.04 -2.02
C PHE A 209 -3.00 11.43 -0.61
N GLN A 210 -3.73 10.33 -0.35
CA GLN A 210 -3.83 9.67 0.96
C GLN A 210 -2.87 8.50 1.15
N GLY A 211 -2.02 8.19 0.16
CA GLY A 211 -1.10 7.06 0.22
C GLY A 211 -1.67 5.74 -0.33
N ASN A 212 -2.83 5.81 -0.98
CA ASN A 212 -3.54 4.64 -1.51
C ASN A 212 -3.21 4.45 -2.99
N TYR A 213 -2.85 3.24 -3.35
CA TYR A 213 -2.49 2.87 -4.71
C TYR A 213 -3.41 1.76 -5.20
N GLU A 214 -4.02 1.92 -6.37
CA GLU A 214 -4.88 0.90 -6.96
C GLU A 214 -4.10 0.02 -7.96
N LEU A 215 -4.36 -1.28 -7.92
CA LEU A 215 -3.81 -2.24 -8.86
C LEU A 215 -4.45 -2.00 -10.24
N PHE A 216 -3.62 -1.77 -11.25
CA PHE A 216 -4.09 -1.58 -12.62
C PHE A 216 -3.50 -2.58 -13.62
N ALA A 217 -2.36 -3.19 -13.30
CA ALA A 217 -1.79 -4.21 -14.14
C ALA A 217 -0.98 -5.23 -13.34
N LEU A 218 -0.88 -6.44 -13.86
CA LEU A 218 -0.02 -7.48 -13.31
C LEU A 218 0.53 -8.36 -14.42
N VAL A 219 1.65 -9.00 -14.12
CA VAL A 219 2.27 -10.01 -14.97
C VAL A 219 2.34 -11.29 -14.16
N THR A 220 1.72 -12.36 -14.67
CA THR A 220 1.84 -13.68 -14.07
C THR A 220 2.84 -14.54 -14.82
N HIS A 221 3.40 -15.53 -14.11
CA HIS A 221 4.25 -16.55 -14.67
C HIS A 221 3.68 -17.94 -14.38
N LYS A 222 3.37 -18.70 -15.43
CA LYS A 222 2.99 -20.12 -15.40
C LYS A 222 4.23 -20.99 -15.51
N GLY A 223 4.32 -22.04 -14.71
CA GLY A 223 5.41 -23.01 -14.77
C GLY A 223 6.35 -22.97 -13.56
N ARG A 224 7.08 -24.07 -13.38
CA ARG A 224 7.94 -24.34 -12.21
C ARG A 224 9.41 -23.93 -12.42
N LEU A 225 9.86 -23.94 -13.67
CA LEU A 225 11.25 -23.63 -14.02
C LEU A 225 11.43 -22.11 -14.16
N ALA A 226 12.66 -21.64 -13.99
CA ALA A 226 12.98 -20.24 -14.25
C ALA A 226 13.23 -19.97 -15.75
N ASP A 227 13.78 -20.96 -16.45
CA ASP A 227 14.10 -20.87 -17.88
C ASP A 227 12.98 -21.39 -18.79
N GLY A 228 11.86 -21.82 -18.20
CA GLY A 228 10.73 -22.38 -18.92
C GLY A 228 9.42 -22.06 -18.22
N GLY A 229 8.43 -21.65 -18.99
CA GLY A 229 7.14 -21.21 -18.50
C GLY A 229 6.45 -20.30 -19.50
N HIS A 230 5.40 -19.63 -19.04
CA HIS A 230 4.60 -18.73 -19.86
C HIS A 230 4.22 -17.46 -19.10
N TYR A 231 4.38 -16.29 -19.71
CA TYR A 231 4.05 -15.01 -19.09
C TYR A 231 2.75 -14.47 -19.66
N ILE A 232 1.85 -14.03 -18.78
CA ILE A 232 0.55 -13.49 -19.17
C ILE A 232 0.39 -12.11 -18.53
N GLY A 233 -0.02 -11.14 -19.34
CA GLY A 233 -0.32 -9.79 -18.87
C GLY A 233 -1.79 -9.66 -18.49
N TRP A 234 -2.09 -8.95 -17.41
CA TRP A 234 -3.45 -8.60 -17.05
C TRP A 234 -3.50 -7.10 -16.82
N VAL A 235 -4.49 -6.44 -17.41
CA VAL A 235 -4.62 -4.98 -17.35
C VAL A 235 -6.07 -4.63 -17.05
N ARG A 236 -6.27 -3.75 -16.07
CA ARG A 236 -7.56 -3.19 -15.71
C ARG A 236 -7.94 -2.11 -16.71
N GLN A 237 -9.15 -2.16 -17.25
CA GLN A 237 -9.69 -1.07 -18.06
C GLN A 237 -10.40 -0.05 -17.16
N GLU A 238 -11.63 -0.37 -16.76
CA GLU A 238 -12.52 0.53 -16.02
C GLU A 238 -13.35 -0.28 -15.03
N GLY A 239 -13.54 0.25 -13.82
CA GLY A 239 -14.30 -0.45 -12.78
C GLY A 239 -13.73 -1.84 -12.47
N ASP A 240 -14.56 -2.86 -12.63
CA ASP A 240 -14.23 -4.27 -12.38
C ASP A 240 -13.79 -5.04 -13.64
N ASP A 241 -13.72 -4.36 -14.79
CA ASP A 241 -13.38 -5.00 -16.07
C ASP A 241 -11.87 -5.07 -16.28
N TRP A 242 -11.39 -6.29 -16.49
CA TRP A 242 -10.01 -6.63 -16.77
C TRP A 242 -9.87 -7.29 -18.14
N LEU A 243 -8.68 -7.16 -18.71
CA LEU A 243 -8.26 -7.86 -19.91
C LEU A 243 -7.06 -8.74 -19.60
N VAL A 244 -7.14 -9.99 -20.02
CA VAL A 244 -6.04 -10.95 -20.05
C VAL A 244 -5.42 -10.93 -21.43
N PHE A 245 -4.12 -10.68 -21.48
CA PHE A 245 -3.29 -10.75 -22.67
C PHE A 245 -2.42 -12.00 -22.60
N ASP A 246 -2.90 -13.07 -23.23
CA ASP A 246 -2.18 -14.33 -23.43
C ASP A 246 -1.59 -14.33 -24.85
N ASP A 247 -0.40 -13.75 -25.00
CA ASP A 247 0.24 -13.47 -26.29
C ASP A 247 -0.68 -12.73 -27.30
N ALA A 248 -1.24 -13.45 -28.27
CA ALA A 248 -2.12 -12.92 -29.30
C ALA A 248 -3.60 -12.96 -28.91
N ASP A 249 -3.95 -13.75 -27.90
CA ASP A 249 -5.32 -13.96 -27.46
C ASP A 249 -5.65 -12.99 -26.32
N VAL A 250 -6.66 -12.15 -26.55
CA VAL A 250 -7.15 -11.19 -25.56
C VAL A 250 -8.54 -11.62 -25.09
N SER A 251 -8.69 -11.85 -23.79
CA SER A 251 -9.96 -12.28 -23.18
C SER A 251 -10.35 -11.34 -22.04
N PRO A 252 -11.64 -10.97 -21.93
CA PRO A 252 -12.11 -10.21 -20.77
C PRO A 252 -12.15 -11.09 -19.52
N CYS A 253 -11.85 -10.51 -18.36
CA CYS A 253 -11.95 -11.13 -17.04
C CYS A 253 -12.37 -10.10 -15.98
N LYS A 254 -12.59 -10.55 -14.74
CA LYS A 254 -12.99 -9.69 -13.62
C LYS A 254 -11.94 -9.64 -12.51
N THR A 255 -12.08 -8.71 -11.55
CA THR A 255 -11.16 -8.65 -10.40
C THR A 255 -11.17 -9.96 -9.59
N GLU A 256 -12.31 -10.67 -9.56
CA GLU A 256 -12.44 -11.99 -8.93
C GLU A 256 -11.50 -13.05 -9.52
N ASP A 257 -11.15 -12.95 -10.80
CA ASP A 257 -10.20 -13.87 -11.47
C ASP A 257 -8.75 -13.48 -11.19
N VAL A 258 -8.52 -12.19 -10.87
CA VAL A 258 -7.20 -11.62 -10.64
C VAL A 258 -6.69 -11.90 -9.23
N LEU A 259 -7.52 -11.75 -8.20
CA LEU A 259 -7.10 -11.95 -6.79
C LEU A 259 -6.59 -13.38 -6.47
N PRO A 260 -7.13 -14.46 -7.06
CA PRO A 260 -6.60 -15.81 -6.94
C PRO A 260 -5.19 -16.01 -7.52
N LEU A 261 -4.67 -15.08 -8.33
CA LEU A 261 -3.32 -15.13 -8.91
C LEU A 261 -2.19 -14.91 -7.88
N LYS A 262 -2.52 -14.92 -6.57
CA LYS A 262 -1.59 -14.94 -5.44
C LYS A 262 -0.58 -16.10 -5.46
N GLY A 263 -0.90 -17.16 -6.19
CA GLY A 263 -0.12 -18.39 -6.30
C GLY A 263 -0.56 -19.46 -5.29
N GLY A 264 0.30 -20.44 -5.00
CA GLY A 264 -0.04 -21.55 -4.09
C GLY A 264 -0.41 -22.86 -4.80
N GLY A 265 0.20 -23.15 -5.95
CA GLY A 265 -0.02 -24.37 -6.72
C GLY A 265 0.69 -24.30 -8.07
N ASP A 266 0.24 -25.11 -9.03
CA ASP A 266 0.76 -25.12 -10.41
C ASP A 266 0.10 -24.09 -11.34
N TYR A 267 -0.85 -23.32 -10.81
CA TYR A 267 -1.51 -22.25 -11.55
C TYR A 267 -0.58 -21.05 -11.78
N HIS A 268 -1.00 -20.13 -12.65
CA HIS A 268 -0.27 -18.91 -12.96
C HIS A 268 -0.15 -18.04 -11.68
N MET A 269 1.02 -17.44 -11.45
CA MET A 269 1.27 -16.67 -10.22
C MET A 269 1.79 -15.29 -10.53
N ALA A 270 1.34 -14.28 -9.78
CA ALA A 270 1.82 -12.91 -9.89
C ALA A 270 3.35 -12.84 -9.69
N TYR A 271 4.02 -12.23 -10.66
CA TYR A 271 5.46 -12.00 -10.67
C TYR A 271 5.80 -10.50 -10.58
N LEU A 272 5.09 -9.68 -11.35
CA LEU A 272 5.12 -8.22 -11.23
C LEU A 272 3.70 -7.72 -11.00
N THR A 273 3.53 -6.78 -10.08
CA THR A 273 2.28 -6.03 -9.92
C THR A 273 2.56 -4.55 -10.06
N PHE A 274 1.65 -3.86 -10.74
CA PHE A 274 1.74 -2.44 -11.02
C PHE A 274 0.55 -1.74 -10.40
N TYR A 275 0.86 -0.75 -9.57
CA TYR A 275 -0.12 0.09 -8.94
C TYR A 275 0.01 1.53 -9.43
N ARG A 276 -1.12 2.21 -9.55
CA ARG A 276 -1.22 3.65 -9.86
C ARG A 276 -1.82 4.37 -8.68
N SER A 277 -1.46 5.63 -8.48
CA SER A 277 -2.05 6.46 -7.42
C SER A 277 -3.57 6.50 -7.59
N LYS A 278 -4.30 6.14 -6.54
CA LYS A 278 -5.74 6.34 -6.48
C LYS A 278 -5.98 7.80 -6.06
N ASN A 279 -6.68 8.53 -6.90
CA ASN A 279 -7.22 9.85 -6.56
C ASN A 279 -8.58 9.66 -5.89
#